data_AF-A0A5A7NAY8-F1
#
_entry.id   AF-A0A5A7NAY8-F1
#
_cell.length_a   1.000
_cell.length_b   1.000
_cell.length_c   1.000
_cell.angle_alpha   90.00
_cell.angle_beta   90.00
_cell.angle_gamma   90.00
#
_symmetry.space_group_name_H-M   'P 1'
#
loop_
_entity.id
_entity.type
_entity.pdbx_description
1 polymer ?
#
loop_
_entity_poly.entity_id
_entity_poly.type
_entity_poly.pdbx_seq_one_letter_code
_entity_poly.pdbx_strand_id
1 'polypeptide(L)'
;MMRIGFLFNHYAGHQLLHAAPTAFALSRFYPRHRVFMFVRGKALADLADKIAQRYPGHRVEITIIDAPLIARLADPLIRPFAFAGKQAALEANLDLFQPLDVLVVPEKTSLSLKRHQKLAHLKFVYTIMGQGIGRMPITPNWRISIWFSPRVERSRTA
;
A
#
# COMPACT_ATOMS: atom_id res chain seq x y z
N MET A 1 4.25 5.13 -19.56
CA MET A 1 5.04 4.98 -18.31
C MET A 1 4.04 5.02 -17.16
N MET A 2 4.20 4.18 -16.14
CA MET A 2 3.24 4.10 -15.01
C MET A 2 3.96 4.32 -13.69
N ARG A 3 3.25 4.87 -12.71
CA ARG A 3 3.67 5.07 -11.32
C ARG A 3 2.88 4.10 -10.43
N ILE A 4 3.59 3.11 -9.88
CA ILE A 4 2.99 1.99 -9.16
C ILE A 4 3.41 2.07 -7.70
N GLY A 5 2.47 2.21 -6.78
CA GLY A 5 2.73 2.22 -5.35
C GLY A 5 2.42 0.87 -4.69
N PHE A 6 3.23 0.46 -3.72
CA PHE A 6 2.94 -0.62 -2.78
C PHE A 6 2.76 -0.02 -1.40
N LEU A 7 1.61 -0.26 -0.75
CA LEU A 7 1.28 0.36 0.53
C LEU A 7 1.24 -0.67 1.67
N PHE A 8 2.16 -0.54 2.62
CA PHE A 8 2.26 -1.34 3.84
C PHE A 8 1.90 -0.48 5.05
N ASN A 9 0.60 -0.31 5.28
CA ASN A 9 0.06 0.52 6.38
C ASN A 9 -0.07 -0.24 7.72
N HIS A 10 0.17 -1.55 7.72
CA HIS A 10 0.18 -2.36 8.95
C HIS A 10 1.57 -2.38 9.58
N TYR A 11 1.67 -2.23 10.91
CA TYR A 11 2.91 -2.39 11.67
C TYR A 11 3.50 -3.82 11.67
N ALA A 12 2.83 -4.80 11.07
CA ALA A 12 3.25 -6.20 11.12
C ALA A 12 4.06 -6.53 9.87
N GLY A 13 5.35 -6.79 10.04
CA GLY A 13 6.30 -7.00 8.95
C GLY A 13 6.02 -8.21 8.06
N HIS A 14 5.15 -9.14 8.46
CA HIS A 14 4.80 -10.31 7.64
C HIS A 14 4.25 -9.93 6.26
N GLN A 15 3.44 -8.86 6.18
CA GLN A 15 2.93 -8.40 4.89
C GLN A 15 4.05 -7.93 3.96
N LEU A 16 5.03 -7.24 4.51
CA LEU A 16 6.18 -6.73 3.79
C LEU A 16 7.04 -7.87 3.23
N LEU A 17 7.28 -8.92 4.03
CA LEU A 17 8.08 -10.08 3.60
C LEU A 17 7.51 -10.79 2.37
N HIS A 18 6.19 -10.82 2.22
CA HIS A 18 5.54 -11.50 1.10
C HIS A 18 5.37 -10.62 -0.14
N ALA A 19 5.06 -9.33 0.03
CA ALA A 19 4.72 -8.46 -1.09
C ALA A 19 5.87 -7.54 -1.55
N ALA A 20 6.83 -7.19 -0.69
CA ALA A 20 7.98 -6.36 -1.08
C ALA A 20 8.84 -6.99 -2.20
N PRO A 21 9.13 -8.32 -2.19
CA PRO A 21 9.79 -9.00 -3.30
C PRO A 21 9.21 -8.69 -4.67
N THR A 22 7.88 -8.64 -4.77
CA THR A 22 7.16 -8.34 -6.01
C THR A 22 7.45 -6.93 -6.50
N ALA A 23 7.47 -5.94 -5.59
CA ALA A 23 7.80 -4.56 -5.93
C ALA A 23 9.24 -4.43 -6.47
N PHE A 24 10.20 -5.08 -5.81
CA PHE A 24 11.59 -5.07 -6.24
C PHE A 24 11.77 -5.74 -7.61
N ALA A 25 11.20 -6.93 -7.79
CA ALA A 25 11.22 -7.64 -9.07
C ALA A 25 10.56 -6.83 -10.19
N LEU A 26 9.41 -6.20 -9.93
CA LEU A 26 8.70 -5.37 -10.89
C LEU A 26 9.56 -4.19 -11.37
N SER A 27 10.24 -3.51 -10.44
CA SER A 27 11.13 -2.38 -10.78
C SER A 27 12.33 -2.78 -11.63
N ARG A 28 12.79 -4.04 -11.49
CA ARG A 28 13.94 -4.58 -12.21
C ARG A 28 13.56 -5.06 -13.61
N PHE A 29 12.47 -5.82 -13.73
CA PHE A 29 12.03 -6.39 -15.01
C PHE A 29 11.35 -5.37 -15.91
N TYR A 30 10.74 -4.33 -15.34
CA TYR A 30 10.03 -3.30 -16.09
C TYR A 30 10.55 -1.89 -15.77
N PRO A 31 11.81 -1.57 -16.14
CA PRO A 31 12.49 -0.34 -15.76
C PRO A 31 11.86 0.95 -16.33
N ARG A 32 10.93 0.83 -17.28
CA ARG A 32 10.15 1.97 -17.82
C ARG A 32 9.02 2.41 -16.89
N HIS A 33 8.70 1.65 -15.84
CA HIS A 33 7.75 2.03 -14.81
C HIS A 33 8.49 2.48 -13.55
N ARG A 34 7.89 3.40 -12.79
CA ARG A 34 8.40 3.81 -11.48
C ARG A 34 7.63 3.08 -10.40
N VAL A 35 8.36 2.49 -9.45
CA VAL A 35 7.79 1.72 -8.35
C VAL A 35 8.11 2.45 -7.03
N PHE A 36 7.07 2.72 -6.26
CA PHE A 36 7.13 3.37 -4.97
C PHE A 36 6.68 2.39 -3.89
N MET A 37 7.29 2.46 -2.72
CA MET A 37 6.92 1.64 -1.57
C MET A 37 6.66 2.56 -0.37
N PHE A 38 5.43 2.56 0.12
CA PHE A 38 5.00 3.34 1.27
C PHE A 38 4.90 2.41 2.48
N VAL A 39 5.71 2.68 3.50
CA VAL A 39 5.80 1.85 4.71
C VAL A 39 5.49 2.66 5.96
N ARG A 40 4.81 2.04 6.93
CA ARG A 40 4.47 2.73 8.17
C ARG A 40 5.61 2.66 9.19
N GLY A 41 6.24 3.80 9.43
CA GLY A 41 7.31 3.99 10.40
C GLY A 41 8.67 3.39 10.02
N LYS A 42 9.71 3.80 10.76
CA LYS A 42 11.11 3.46 10.49
C LYS A 42 11.42 1.96 10.56
N ALA A 43 10.81 1.23 11.50
CA ALA A 43 11.08 -0.20 11.66
C ALA A 43 10.73 -1.03 10.41
N LEU A 44 9.63 -0.67 9.71
CA LEU A 44 9.27 -1.32 8.46
C LEU A 44 10.16 -0.87 7.30
N ALA A 45 10.59 0.40 7.27
CA ALA A 45 11.57 0.87 6.29
C ALA A 45 12.90 0.11 6.43
N ASP A 46 13.42 -0.03 7.65
CA ASP A 46 14.65 -0.77 7.92
C ASP A 46 14.52 -2.25 7.48
N LEU A 47 13.33 -2.85 7.64
CA LEU A 47 13.05 -4.20 7.14
C LEU A 47 12.95 -4.24 5.61
N ALA A 48 12.31 -3.25 4.99
CA ALA A 48 12.21 -3.13 3.53
C ALA A 48 13.61 -3.02 2.91
N ASP A 49 14.49 -2.20 3.50
CA ASP A 49 15.87 -2.03 3.07
C ASP A 49 16.67 -3.33 3.21
N LYS A 50 16.49 -4.08 4.31
CA LYS A 50 17.08 -5.42 4.45
C LYS A 50 16.61 -6.34 3.33
N ILE A 51 15.31 -6.38 3.01
CA ILE A 51 14.82 -7.20 1.91
C ILE A 51 15.41 -6.71 0.57
N ALA A 52 15.46 -5.40 0.34
CA ALA A 52 15.95 -4.76 -0.87
C ALA A 52 17.39 -5.16 -1.23
N GLN A 53 18.24 -5.36 -0.22
CA GLN A 53 19.62 -5.86 -0.41
C GLN A 53 19.68 -7.23 -1.13
N ARG A 54 18.62 -8.04 -1.09
CA ARG A 54 18.53 -9.31 -1.83
C ARG A 54 18.10 -9.13 -3.29
N TYR A 55 17.79 -7.90 -3.73
CA TYR A 55 17.31 -7.57 -5.07
C TYR A 55 18.18 -6.49 -5.73
N PRO A 56 19.47 -6.76 -6.01
CA PRO A 56 20.36 -5.77 -6.62
C PRO A 56 19.80 -5.26 -7.95
N GLY A 57 19.95 -3.96 -8.18
CA GLY A 57 19.44 -3.27 -9.38
C GLY A 57 17.94 -2.93 -9.34
N HIS A 58 17.26 -3.15 -8.21
CA HIS A 58 15.92 -2.60 -8.00
C HIS A 58 15.95 -1.06 -8.02
N ARG A 59 14.83 -0.44 -8.39
CA ARG A 59 14.68 1.03 -8.49
C ARG A 59 13.49 1.53 -7.68
N VAL A 60 13.18 0.81 -6.61
CA VAL A 60 12.04 1.11 -5.75
C VAL A 60 12.39 2.29 -4.85
N GLU A 61 11.56 3.33 -4.87
CA GLU A 61 11.65 4.47 -3.95
C GLU A 61 10.86 4.15 -2.67
N ILE A 62 11.55 3.96 -1.55
CA ILE A 62 10.94 3.63 -0.25
C ILE A 62 10.67 4.94 0.51
N THR A 63 9.42 5.16 0.89
CA THR A 63 8.95 6.35 1.60
C THR A 63 8.23 5.95 2.88
N ILE A 64 8.60 6.56 4.00
CA ILE A 64 7.90 6.38 5.27
C ILE A 64 6.63 7.21 5.24
N ILE A 65 5.50 6.59 5.59
CA ILE A 65 4.23 7.27 5.86
C ILE A 65 3.95 7.21 7.35
N ASP A 66 3.61 8.34 7.95
CA ASP A 66 3.27 8.43 9.37
C ASP A 66 2.03 9.31 9.57
N ALA A 67 1.29 9.04 10.65
CA ALA A 67 0.22 9.90 11.11
C ALA A 67 0.82 11.16 11.79
N PRO A 68 0.12 12.31 11.74
CA PRO A 68 0.52 13.52 12.46
C PRO A 68 0.73 13.25 13.95
N LEU A 69 1.70 13.93 14.58
CA LEU A 69 2.10 13.71 15.99
C LEU A 69 0.92 13.75 16.97
N ILE A 70 -0.09 14.59 16.72
CA ILE A 70 -1.31 14.74 17.51
C ILE A 70 -2.13 13.43 17.53
N ALA A 71 -2.22 12.73 16.39
CA ALA A 71 -2.90 11.44 16.31
C ALA A 71 -2.10 10.32 17.01
N ARG A 72 -0.77 10.47 17.11
CA ARG A 72 0.12 9.51 17.82
C ARG A 72 0.05 9.67 19.34
N LEU A 73 -0.23 10.87 19.85
CA LEU A 73 -0.37 11.11 21.30
C LEU A 73 -1.72 10.62 21.86
N ALA A 74 -2.77 10.55 21.05
CA ALA A 74 -4.07 10.00 21.47
C ALA A 74 -4.07 8.44 21.56
N ASP A 75 -3.02 7.79 21.05
CA ASP A 75 -2.97 6.36 20.75
C ASP A 75 -2.74 5.40 21.95
N PRO A 76 -2.14 5.77 23.12
CA PRO A 76 -1.91 4.77 24.17
C PRO A 76 -3.17 4.33 24.93
N LEU A 77 -4.24 5.13 24.94
CA LEU A 77 -5.37 4.93 25.87
C LEU A 77 -6.54 4.12 25.30
N ILE A 78 -6.63 3.90 23.98
CA ILE A 78 -7.86 3.36 23.40
C ILE A 78 -7.57 2.41 22.21
N ARG A 79 -7.45 1.10 22.49
CA ARG A 79 -7.34 0.01 21.49
C ARG A 79 -8.32 0.11 20.28
N PRO A 80 -9.56 0.63 20.42
CA PRO A 80 -10.43 0.95 19.28
C PRO A 80 -9.86 1.90 18.22
N PHE A 81 -8.93 2.81 18.58
CA PHE A 81 -8.44 3.86 17.70
C PHE A 81 -7.27 3.46 16.79
N ALA A 82 -6.73 2.24 16.91
CA ALA A 82 -5.69 1.76 15.99
C ALA A 82 -6.13 1.78 14.51
N PHE A 83 -7.44 1.58 14.24
CA PHE A 83 -8.04 1.77 12.92
C PHE A 83 -8.09 3.24 12.51
N ALA A 84 -8.41 4.15 13.44
CA ALA A 84 -8.40 5.59 13.20
C ALA A 84 -6.98 6.10 12.91
N GLY A 85 -5.95 5.59 13.61
CA GLY A 85 -4.55 5.93 13.34
C GLY A 85 -4.08 5.45 11.96
N LYS A 86 -4.54 4.27 11.49
CA LYS A 86 -4.33 3.81 10.11
C LYS A 86 -4.98 4.73 9.09
N GLN A 87 -6.20 5.20 9.35
CA GLN A 87 -6.90 6.10 8.45
C GLN A 87 -6.25 7.49 8.44
N ALA A 88 -5.89 8.02 9.59
CA ALA A 88 -5.23 9.32 9.74
C ALA A 88 -3.88 9.39 9.03
N ALA A 89 -3.08 8.31 9.08
CA ALA A 89 -1.84 8.23 8.31
C ALA A 89 -2.10 8.30 6.79
N LEU A 90 -3.15 7.64 6.31
CA LEU A 90 -3.49 7.68 4.89
C LEU A 90 -4.02 9.05 4.47
N GLU A 91 -4.87 9.67 5.30
CA GLU A 91 -5.44 11.00 5.06
C GLU A 91 -4.37 12.09 5.05
N ALA A 92 -3.44 12.05 6.00
CA ALA A 92 -2.34 13.01 6.09
C ALA A 92 -1.35 12.92 4.91
N ASN A 93 -1.34 11.79 4.19
CA ASN A 93 -0.39 11.52 3.12
C ASN A 93 -1.06 11.32 1.74
N LEU A 94 -2.31 11.79 1.56
CA LEU A 94 -3.07 11.63 0.31
C LEU A 94 -2.32 12.14 -0.92
N ASP A 95 -1.57 13.23 -0.77
CA ASP A 95 -0.84 13.86 -1.87
C ASP A 95 0.32 12.98 -2.37
N LEU A 96 0.83 12.03 -1.55
CA LEU A 96 1.81 11.02 -2.00
C LEU A 96 1.18 9.98 -2.93
N PHE A 97 -0.12 9.71 -2.78
CA PHE A 97 -0.84 8.72 -3.59
C PHE A 97 -1.44 9.33 -4.86
N GLN A 98 -1.72 10.63 -4.86
CA GLN A 98 -2.29 11.34 -6.00
C GLN A 98 -1.53 11.14 -7.32
N PRO A 99 -0.18 11.16 -7.38
CA PRO A 99 0.52 10.98 -8.66
C PRO A 99 0.57 9.52 -9.15
N LEU A 100 0.05 8.55 -8.40
CA LEU A 100 0.09 7.14 -8.78
C LEU A 100 -1.00 6.78 -9.79
N ASP A 101 -0.69 5.83 -10.67
CA ASP A 101 -1.67 5.21 -11.57
C ASP A 101 -2.29 3.95 -10.92
N VAL A 102 -1.48 3.25 -10.13
CA VAL A 102 -1.84 1.97 -9.49
C VAL A 102 -1.34 1.94 -8.05
N LEU A 103 -2.19 1.52 -7.12
CA LEU A 103 -1.83 1.25 -5.73
C LEU A 103 -2.13 -0.21 -5.38
N VAL A 104 -1.06 -0.94 -5.05
CA VAL A 104 -1.10 -2.32 -4.58
C VAL A 104 -1.25 -2.31 -3.07
N VAL A 105 -2.33 -2.92 -2.58
CA VAL A 105 -2.69 -2.93 -1.16
C VAL A 105 -2.85 -4.38 -0.64
N PRO A 106 -2.12 -4.78 0.40
CA PRO A 106 -2.26 -6.10 1.03
C PRO A 106 -3.36 -6.15 2.10
N GLU A 107 -3.86 -5.01 2.56
CA GLU A 107 -4.89 -4.93 3.62
C GLU A 107 -6.15 -4.15 3.17
N LYS A 108 -7.31 -4.54 3.72
CA LYS A 108 -8.61 -3.95 3.37
C LYS A 108 -8.79 -2.52 3.84
N THR A 109 -8.15 -2.12 4.94
CA THR A 109 -8.26 -0.78 5.53
C THR A 109 -7.83 0.30 4.54
N SER A 110 -6.79 0.04 3.74
CA SER A 110 -6.35 0.96 2.69
C SER A 110 -7.34 1.14 1.53
N LEU A 111 -8.40 0.34 1.46
CA LEU A 111 -9.47 0.52 0.46
C LEU A 111 -10.39 1.70 0.77
N SER A 112 -10.31 2.29 1.97
CA SER A 112 -11.00 3.56 2.29
C SER A 112 -10.56 4.69 1.35
N LEU A 113 -9.30 4.65 0.87
CA LEU A 113 -8.74 5.60 -0.10
C LEU A 113 -9.58 5.72 -1.38
N LYS A 114 -10.31 4.67 -1.76
CA LYS A 114 -11.22 4.69 -2.93
C LYS A 114 -12.33 5.74 -2.83
N ARG A 115 -12.68 6.16 -1.62
CA ARG A 115 -13.76 7.14 -1.38
C ARG A 115 -13.29 8.58 -1.58
N HIS A 116 -11.97 8.83 -1.67
CA HIS A 116 -11.44 10.18 -1.84
C HIS A 116 -11.48 10.62 -3.30
N GLN A 117 -12.14 11.75 -3.58
CA GLN A 117 -12.22 12.31 -4.94
C GLN A 117 -10.85 12.60 -5.55
N LYS A 118 -9.86 13.02 -4.73
CA LYS A 118 -8.47 13.24 -5.16
C LYS A 118 -7.80 11.99 -5.76
N LEU A 119 -8.31 10.80 -5.45
CA LEU A 119 -7.76 9.51 -5.88
C LEU A 119 -8.73 8.76 -6.80
N ALA A 120 -9.71 9.44 -7.39
CA ALA A 120 -10.72 8.80 -8.24
C ALA A 120 -10.13 8.10 -9.48
N HIS A 121 -8.96 8.55 -9.95
CA HIS A 121 -8.22 7.94 -11.07
C HIS A 121 -7.39 6.73 -10.66
N LEU A 122 -7.10 6.57 -9.36
CA LEU A 122 -6.18 5.56 -8.85
C LEU A 122 -6.77 4.16 -8.96
N LYS A 123 -6.06 3.25 -9.63
CA LYS A 123 -6.47 1.84 -9.72
C LYS A 123 -5.95 1.07 -8.52
N PHE A 124 -6.80 0.26 -7.90
CA PHE A 124 -6.43 -0.53 -6.72
C PHE A 124 -6.22 -1.98 -7.11
N VAL A 125 -5.05 -2.51 -6.76
CA VAL A 125 -4.74 -3.94 -6.84
C VAL A 125 -4.72 -4.49 -5.43
N TYR A 126 -5.73 -5.26 -5.08
CA TYR A 126 -5.80 -5.90 -3.77
C TYR A 126 -5.14 -7.27 -3.83
N THR A 127 -4.07 -7.46 -3.06
CA THR A 127 -3.37 -8.74 -2.95
C THR A 127 -3.79 -9.42 -1.65
N ILE A 128 -4.64 -10.45 -1.74
CA ILE A 128 -4.97 -11.25 -0.56
C ILE A 128 -3.76 -12.08 -0.19
N MET A 129 -3.18 -11.82 0.98
CA MET A 129 -2.23 -12.74 1.60
C MET A 129 -3.03 -13.57 2.60
N GLY A 130 -3.07 -14.88 2.36
CA GLY A 130 -3.75 -15.83 3.24
C GLY A 130 -3.17 -15.72 4.64
N GLN A 131 -3.92 -15.11 5.56
CA GLN A 131 -3.67 -15.24 6.99
C GLN A 131 -3.97 -16.71 7.31
N GLY A 132 -2.96 -17.44 7.78
CA GLY A 132 -3.14 -18.82 8.21
C GLY A 132 -4.22 -18.89 9.29
N ILE A 133 -5.35 -19.51 8.96
CA ILE A 133 -6.27 -20.09 9.94
C ILE A 133 -6.16 -21.60 9.72
N GLY A 134 -5.92 -22.33 10.80
CA GLY A 134 -5.50 -23.73 10.77
C GLY A 134 -6.40 -24.64 9.91
N ARG A 135 -5.74 -25.64 9.31
CA ARG A 135 -6.29 -26.66 8.39
C ARG A 135 -6.68 -26.15 7.00
N MET A 136 -5.67 -25.81 6.19
CA MET A 136 -5.73 -26.04 4.74
C MET A 136 -4.30 -26.22 4.21
N PRO A 137 -4.05 -27.12 3.24
CA PRO A 137 -2.72 -27.32 2.70
C PRO A 137 -2.22 -26.01 2.09
N ILE A 138 -0.96 -25.69 2.42
CA ILE A 138 -0.14 -24.61 1.87
C ILE A 138 -0.09 -24.70 0.34
N THR A 139 -1.13 -24.20 -0.31
CA THR A 139 -1.11 -23.77 -1.70
C THR A 139 -1.01 -22.25 -1.66
N PRO A 140 -0.04 -21.63 -2.36
CA PRO A 140 0.01 -20.19 -2.48
C PRO A 140 -1.19 -19.77 -3.35
N ASN A 141 -2.35 -19.51 -2.74
CA ASN A 141 -3.51 -19.03 -3.48
C ASN A 141 -3.43 -17.51 -3.59
N TRP A 142 -2.66 -17.03 -4.56
CA TRP A 142 -2.51 -15.61 -4.86
C TRP A 142 -3.76 -15.17 -5.62
N ARG A 143 -4.72 -14.53 -4.94
CA ARG A 143 -5.86 -13.92 -5.63
C ARG A 143 -5.62 -12.43 -5.80
N ILE A 144 -5.32 -12.03 -7.03
CA ILE A 144 -5.24 -10.63 -7.44
C ILE A 144 -6.67 -10.18 -7.77
N SER A 145 -7.23 -9.28 -6.98
CA SER A 145 -8.48 -8.61 -7.34
C SER A 145 -8.15 -7.19 -7.81
N ILE A 146 -8.26 -6.98 -9.13
CA ILE A 146 -8.07 -5.67 -9.76
C ILE A 146 -9.42 -4.96 -9.72
N TRP A 147 -9.46 -3.80 -9.07
CA TRP A 147 -10.66 -2.97 -9.00
C TRP A 147 -10.41 -1.66 -9.74
N PHE A 148 -11.21 -1.39 -10.76
CA PHE A 148 -11.27 -0.10 -11.44
C PHE A 148 -12.29 0.78 -10.71
N SER A 149 -11.88 2.00 -10.34
CA SER A 149 -12.82 3.01 -9.84
C SER A 149 -13.79 3.37 -10.98
N PRO A 150 -15.12 3.40 -10.74
CA PRO A 150 -16.06 3.80 -11.78
C PRO A 150 -15.77 5.25 -12.19
N ARG A 151 -15.49 5.46 -13.48
CA ARG A 151 -15.33 6.80 -14.07
C ARG A 151 -16.65 7.56 -13.84
N VAL A 152 -16.60 8.65 -13.08
CA VAL A 152 -17.72 9.61 -13.01
C VAL A 152 -17.75 10.34 -14.35
N GLU A 153 -18.46 9.77 -15.30
CA GLU A 153 -18.85 10.43 -16.54
C GLU A 153 -19.93 11.46 -16.18
N ARG A 154 -19.51 12.70 -15.86
CA ARG A 154 -20.45 13.82 -15.94
C ARG A 154 -20.67 14.08 -17.43
N SER A 155 -21.79 13.56 -17.94
CA SER A 155 -22.36 13.96 -19.21
C SER A 155 -22.43 15.49 -19.29
N ARG A 156 -21.68 16.04 -20.25
CA ARG A 156 -22.03 17.31 -20.87
C ARG A 156 -23.23 17.03 -21.78
N THR A 157 -24.39 17.51 -21.37
CA THR A 157 -25.52 17.87 -22.24
C THR A 157 -25.88 19.27 -21.79
N ALA A 158 -25.41 20.29 -22.52
CA ALA A 158 -26.16 20.95 -23.60
C ALA A 158 -27.36 21.71 -23.01
#